data_AF-A0A7C3RAP4-F1
#
_entry.id   AF-A0A7C3RAP4-F1
#
_cell.length_a   1.000
_cell.length_b   1.000
_cell.length_c   1.000
_cell.angle_alpha   90.00
_cell.angle_beta   90.00
_cell.angle_gamma   90.00
#
_symmetry.space_group_name_H-M   'P 1'
#
loop_
_entity.id
_entity.type
_entity.pdbx_description
1 polymer ?
#
loop_
_entity_poly.entity_id
_entity_poly.type
_entity_poly.pdbx_seq_one_letter_code
_entity_poly.pdbx_strand_id
1 'polypeptide(L)'
;MRIWSLHPEMLDDKGLVAVWREGLLARKVLEGKTKGYKNHPQLERFRKSRNPVGVVNSYLYFVFLEAKRRGFCFDKGKIYQIPFYKKIIPVTRGQMEFELKHLYSKIKKRAPEFLEQLQKKSLRCNSVFFVIDGAVEKWEKERKLHR
;
A
#
# COMPACT_ATOMS: atom_id res chain seq x y z
N MET A 1 10.76 -0.85 1.39
CA MET A 1 9.39 -0.97 1.93
C MET A 1 8.61 0.24 1.46
N ARG A 2 7.51 0.02 0.73
CA ARG A 2 6.53 1.03 0.38
C ARG A 2 5.14 0.41 0.49
N ILE A 3 4.33 0.99 1.36
CA ILE A 3 2.93 0.63 1.54
C ILE A 3 2.11 1.63 0.73
N TRP A 4 1.58 1.18 -0.40
CA TRP A 4 0.74 2.00 -1.26
C TRP A 4 -0.62 2.22 -0.61
N SER A 5 -1.06 3.48 -0.58
CA SER A 5 -2.40 3.90 -0.22
C SER A 5 -3.40 3.66 -1.35
N LEU A 6 -2.89 3.62 -2.59
CA LEU A 6 -3.65 3.27 -3.80
C LEU A 6 -4.35 1.91 -3.66
N HIS A 7 -5.50 1.78 -4.31
CA HIS A 7 -6.20 0.52 -4.42
C HIS A 7 -5.31 -0.50 -5.14
N PRO A 8 -5.25 -1.78 -4.69
CA PRO A 8 -4.38 -2.79 -5.31
C PRO A 8 -4.62 -2.97 -6.82
N GLU A 9 -5.85 -2.70 -7.29
CA GLU A 9 -6.22 -2.69 -8.71
C GLU A 9 -5.39 -1.72 -9.56
N MET A 10 -4.91 -0.63 -8.96
CA MET A 10 -4.09 0.36 -9.66
C MET A 10 -2.68 -0.17 -9.96
N LEU A 11 -2.21 -1.17 -9.22
CA LEU A 11 -0.86 -1.70 -9.36
C LEU A 11 -0.80 -2.66 -10.55
N ASP A 12 0.28 -2.60 -11.32
CA ASP A 12 0.66 -3.65 -12.25
C ASP A 12 1.14 -4.89 -11.49
N ASP A 13 1.31 -6.00 -12.19
CA ASP A 13 1.64 -7.31 -11.60
C ASP A 13 2.91 -7.28 -10.73
N LYS A 14 3.97 -6.62 -11.20
CA LYS A 14 5.21 -6.46 -10.43
C LYS A 14 4.97 -5.60 -9.18
N GLY A 15 4.14 -4.56 -9.29
CA GLY A 15 3.72 -3.74 -8.16
C GLY A 15 2.91 -4.53 -7.12
N LEU A 16 2.01 -5.39 -7.58
CA LEU A 16 1.14 -6.20 -6.73
C LEU A 16 1.94 -7.26 -5.93
N VAL A 17 2.90 -7.92 -6.58
CA VAL A 17 3.83 -8.85 -5.90
C VAL A 17 4.73 -8.13 -4.91
N ALA A 18 5.24 -6.94 -5.26
CA ALA A 18 6.09 -6.16 -4.38
C ALA A 18 5.33 -5.71 -3.11
N VAL A 19 4.12 -5.15 -3.27
CA VAL A 19 3.35 -4.65 -2.13
C VAL A 19 2.90 -5.77 -1.18
N TRP A 20 2.67 -6.98 -1.71
CA TRP A 20 2.41 -8.15 -0.87
C TRP A 20 3.59 -8.48 0.05
N ARG A 21 4.79 -8.57 -0.51
CA ARG A 21 6.02 -8.85 0.26
C ARG A 21 6.32 -7.74 1.27
N GLU A 22 6.17 -6.50 0.86
CA GLU A 22 6.41 -5.33 1.72
C GLU A 22 5.35 -5.20 2.82
N GLY A 23 4.09 -5.53 2.55
CA GLY A 23 3.02 -5.58 3.55
C GLY A 23 3.24 -6.67 4.59
N LEU A 24 3.71 -7.85 4.19
CA LEU A 24 4.06 -8.93 5.13
C LEU A 24 5.23 -8.53 6.02
N LEU A 25 6.22 -7.82 5.47
CA LEU A 25 7.30 -7.24 6.25
C LEU A 25 6.78 -6.15 7.21
N ALA A 26 5.91 -5.27 6.74
CA ALA A 26 5.27 -4.24 7.58
C ALA A 26 4.53 -4.85 8.77
N ARG A 27 3.79 -5.95 8.55
CA ARG A 27 3.17 -6.69 9.66
C ARG A 27 4.22 -7.20 10.64
N LYS A 28 5.27 -7.87 10.18
CA LYS A 28 6.35 -8.36 11.06
C LYS A 28 7.00 -7.22 11.87
N VAL A 29 7.17 -6.04 11.26
CA VAL A 29 7.67 -4.84 11.95
C VAL A 29 6.71 -4.40 13.05
N LEU A 30 5.40 -4.34 12.76
CA LEU A 30 4.37 -3.96 13.73
C LEU A 30 4.17 -5.00 14.84
N GLU A 31 4.49 -6.27 14.58
CA GLU A 31 4.55 -7.35 15.57
C GLU A 31 5.85 -7.33 16.41
N GLY A 32 6.79 -6.43 16.13
CA GLY A 32 8.09 -6.39 16.81
C GLY A 32 9.05 -7.53 16.43
N LYS A 33 8.75 -8.30 15.39
CA LYS A 33 9.51 -9.49 14.97
C LYS A 33 10.68 -9.19 14.02
N THR A 34 11.06 -7.92 13.85
CA THR A 34 12.17 -7.51 12.98
C THR A 34 13.25 -6.78 13.76
N LYS A 35 14.52 -6.99 13.37
CA LYS A 35 15.65 -6.20 13.88
C LYS A 35 15.74 -4.82 13.18
N GLY A 36 15.45 -4.77 11.87
CA GLY A 36 15.44 -3.54 11.06
C GLY A 36 14.04 -3.01 10.73
N TYR A 37 13.98 -1.87 10.02
CA TYR A 37 12.76 -1.18 9.56
C TYR A 37 11.79 -0.70 10.66
N LYS A 38 12.21 -0.72 11.93
CA LYS A 38 11.38 -0.33 13.08
C LYS A 38 10.84 1.11 12.96
N ASN A 39 11.63 2.06 12.49
CA ASN A 39 11.24 3.46 12.40
C ASN A 39 10.72 3.85 11.02
N HIS A 40 10.12 2.92 10.27
CA HIS A 40 9.62 3.23 8.93
C HIS A 40 8.47 4.25 8.99
N PRO A 41 8.61 5.44 8.37
CA PRO A 41 7.64 6.53 8.50
C PRO A 41 6.21 6.17 8.06
N GLN A 42 6.06 5.43 6.95
CA GLN A 42 4.73 4.99 6.49
C GLN A 42 4.02 4.00 7.43
N LEU A 43 4.70 3.46 8.45
CA LEU A 43 4.07 2.60 9.46
C LEU A 43 3.49 3.40 10.64
N GLU A 44 3.87 4.66 10.79
CA GLU A 44 3.34 5.52 11.87
C GLU A 44 1.81 5.64 11.78
N ARG A 45 1.26 5.78 10.58
CA ARG A 45 -0.20 5.81 10.37
C ARG A 45 -0.91 4.52 10.80
N PHE A 46 -0.25 3.36 10.75
CA PHE A 46 -0.79 2.11 11.28
C PHE A 46 -0.68 2.06 12.80
N ARG A 47 0.44 2.54 13.37
CA ARG A 47 0.67 2.61 14.82
C ARG A 47 -0.33 3.50 15.55
N LYS A 48 -0.84 4.54 14.89
CA LYS A 48 -1.89 5.41 15.43
C LYS A 48 -3.26 4.73 15.57
N SER A 49 -3.46 3.55 14.97
CA SER A 49 -4.70 2.80 15.11
C SER A 49 -4.72 1.98 16.41
N ARG A 50 -5.91 1.67 16.93
CA ARG A 50 -6.08 0.85 18.15
C ARG A 50 -5.53 -0.57 18.01
N ASN A 51 -5.47 -1.11 16.79
CA ASN A 51 -4.94 -2.44 16.50
C ASN A 51 -4.05 -2.42 15.25
N PRO A 52 -2.78 -1.98 15.35
CA PRO A 52 -1.90 -1.82 14.20
C PRO A 52 -1.69 -3.10 13.40
N VAL A 53 -1.55 -4.25 14.08
CA VAL A 53 -1.37 -5.57 13.45
C VAL A 53 -2.64 -6.01 12.73
N GLY A 54 -3.82 -5.79 13.32
CA GLY A 54 -5.08 -6.11 12.66
C GLY A 54 -5.37 -5.24 11.44
N VAL A 55 -5.00 -3.96 11.50
CA VAL A 55 -5.19 -3.02 10.39
C VAL A 55 -4.25 -3.34 9.22
N VAL A 56 -2.97 -3.64 9.45
CA VAL A 56 -2.06 -4.08 8.37
C VAL A 56 -2.44 -5.47 7.84
N ASN A 57 -3.00 -6.36 8.66
CA ASN A 57 -3.55 -7.63 8.18
C ASN A 57 -4.76 -7.41 7.26
N SER A 58 -5.61 -6.43 7.56
CA SER A 58 -6.72 -6.02 6.69
C SER A 58 -6.22 -5.43 5.38
N TYR A 59 -5.14 -4.63 5.44
CA TYR A 59 -4.48 -4.10 4.23
C TYR A 59 -4.02 -5.24 3.32
N LEU A 60 -3.32 -6.23 3.89
CA LEU A 60 -2.86 -7.42 3.19
C LEU A 60 -4.02 -8.25 2.62
N TYR A 61 -5.14 -8.35 3.34
CA TYR A 61 -6.33 -9.04 2.85
C TYR A 61 -6.88 -8.41 1.56
N PHE A 62 -6.99 -7.08 1.48
CA PHE A 62 -7.45 -6.43 0.24
C PHE A 62 -6.44 -6.57 -0.91
N VAL A 63 -5.14 -6.62 -0.63
CA VAL A 63 -4.11 -6.97 -1.62
C VAL A 63 -4.29 -8.42 -2.10
N PHE A 64 -4.53 -9.35 -1.18
CA PHE A 64 -4.78 -10.76 -1.49
C PHE A 64 -6.04 -10.95 -2.35
N LEU A 65 -7.12 -10.23 -2.06
CA LEU A 65 -8.35 -10.31 -2.86
C LEU A 65 -8.11 -9.90 -4.32
N GLU A 66 -7.34 -8.81 -4.53
CA GLU A 66 -6.99 -8.38 -5.87
C GLU A 66 -6.06 -9.38 -6.58
N ALA A 67 -5.07 -9.91 -5.85
CA ALA A 67 -4.18 -10.94 -6.37
C ALA A 67 -4.97 -12.19 -6.80
N LYS A 68 -5.89 -12.67 -5.96
CA LYS A 68 -6.79 -13.78 -6.27
C LYS A 68 -7.65 -13.48 -7.50
N ARG A 69 -8.21 -12.28 -7.61
CA ARG A 69 -9.02 -11.85 -8.76
C ARG A 69 -8.24 -11.92 -10.09
N ARG A 70 -6.94 -11.64 -10.04
CA ARG A 70 -6.04 -11.72 -11.21
C ARG A 70 -5.37 -13.09 -11.41
N GLY A 71 -5.72 -14.10 -10.60
CA GLY A 71 -5.16 -15.45 -10.73
C GLY A 71 -3.80 -15.67 -10.06
N PHE A 72 -3.32 -14.75 -9.22
CA PHE A 72 -2.09 -14.96 -8.45
C PHE A 72 -2.30 -15.95 -7.30
N CYS A 73 -1.31 -16.82 -7.10
CA CYS A 73 -1.28 -17.80 -6.01
C CYS A 73 -0.61 -17.22 -4.74
N PHE A 74 -1.16 -16.15 -4.18
CA PHE A 74 -0.69 -15.65 -2.88
C PHE A 74 -1.13 -16.60 -1.76
N ASP A 75 -0.22 -16.86 -0.83
CA ASP A 75 -0.48 -17.74 0.30
C ASP A 75 -1.51 -17.12 1.26
N LYS A 76 -2.74 -17.64 1.22
CA LYS A 76 -3.85 -17.24 2.09
C LYS A 76 -3.55 -17.52 3.57
N GLY A 77 -2.74 -18.53 3.89
CA GLY A 77 -2.32 -18.85 5.26
C GLY A 77 -1.50 -17.74 5.91
N LYS A 78 -0.95 -16.81 5.10
CA LYS A 78 -0.30 -15.61 5.60
C LYS A 78 -1.27 -14.51 6.02
N ILE A 79 -2.58 -14.65 5.84
CA ILE A 79 -3.59 -13.71 6.34
C ILE A 79 -4.24 -14.28 7.60
N TYR A 80 -4.22 -13.52 8.69
CA TYR A 80 -4.85 -13.95 9.94
C TYR A 80 -6.37 -13.87 9.84
N GLN A 81 -7.06 -14.84 10.44
CA GLN A 81 -8.52 -14.85 10.59
C GLN A 81 -8.94 -13.92 11.72
N ILE A 82 -9.23 -12.67 11.37
CA ILE A 82 -9.71 -11.64 12.27
C ILE A 82 -10.79 -10.80 11.56
N PRO A 83 -11.61 -10.04 12.29
CA PRO A 83 -12.47 -9.03 11.67
C PRO A 83 -11.62 -8.08 10.80
N PHE A 84 -12.03 -7.90 9.54
CA PHE A 84 -11.34 -7.01 8.62
C PHE A 84 -11.81 -5.57 8.80
N TYR A 85 -10.86 -4.67 8.98
CA TYR A 85 -11.10 -3.25 9.12
C TYR A 85 -11.20 -2.56 7.76
N LYS A 86 -12.11 -1.57 7.65
CA LYS A 86 -12.24 -0.69 6.49
C LYS A 86 -12.35 0.76 6.96
N LYS A 87 -11.86 1.70 6.15
CA LYS A 87 -11.94 3.15 6.41
C LYS A 87 -11.46 3.55 7.81
N ILE A 88 -10.31 3.03 8.24
CA ILE A 88 -9.72 3.30 9.56
C ILE A 88 -8.61 4.34 9.51
N ILE A 89 -7.79 4.33 8.46
CA ILE A 89 -6.63 5.21 8.37
C ILE A 89 -6.94 6.36 7.39
N PRO A 90 -6.86 7.63 7.82
CA PRO A 90 -6.96 8.74 6.87
C PRO A 90 -5.74 8.75 5.95
N VAL A 91 -5.97 9.11 4.69
CA VAL A 91 -4.90 9.45 3.74
C VAL A 91 -5.30 10.72 3.01
N THR A 92 -4.36 11.66 2.86
CA THR A 92 -4.65 12.91 2.16
C THR A 92 -4.81 12.70 0.65
N ARG A 93 -5.64 13.52 0.01
CA ARG A 93 -5.75 13.58 -1.45
C ARG A 93 -4.39 13.88 -2.10
N GLY A 94 -3.62 14.81 -1.54
CA GLY A 94 -2.27 15.12 -2.03
C GLY A 94 -1.33 13.91 -2.00
N GLN A 95 -1.39 13.07 -0.96
CA GLN A 95 -0.64 11.82 -0.93
C GLN A 95 -1.09 10.85 -2.02
N MET A 96 -2.40 10.67 -2.20
CA MET A 96 -2.94 9.77 -3.22
C MET A 96 -2.48 10.15 -4.63
N GLU A 97 -2.51 11.45 -4.95
CA GLU A 97 -2.02 11.98 -6.23
C GLU A 97 -0.51 11.83 -6.38
N PHE A 98 0.25 12.08 -5.31
CA PHE A 98 1.70 11.88 -5.30
C PHE A 98 2.06 10.42 -5.57
N GLU A 99 1.39 9.48 -4.90
CA GLU A 99 1.58 8.05 -5.13
C GLU A 99 1.21 7.66 -6.57
N LEU A 100 0.10 8.17 -7.11
CA LEU A 100 -0.31 7.88 -8.48
C LEU A 100 0.74 8.34 -9.50
N LYS A 101 1.28 9.56 -9.36
CA LYS A 101 2.37 10.07 -10.21
C LYS A 101 3.61 9.16 -10.14
N HIS A 102 3.99 8.74 -8.93
CA HIS A 102 5.11 7.81 -8.73
C HIS A 102 4.88 6.45 -9.38
N LEU A 103 3.65 5.95 -9.33
CA LEU A 103 3.27 4.70 -9.94
C LEU A 103 3.36 4.79 -11.47
N TYR A 104 2.85 5.88 -12.07
CA TYR A 104 2.95 6.12 -13.51
C TYR A 104 4.39 6.13 -13.99
N SER A 105 5.31 6.81 -13.29
CA SER A 105 6.73 6.81 -13.66
C SER A 105 7.36 5.41 -13.63
N LYS A 106 6.91 4.54 -12.74
CA LYS A 106 7.39 3.14 -12.65
C LYS A 106 6.80 2.27 -13.76
N ILE A 107 5.49 2.40 -14.00
CA ILE A 107 4.76 1.58 -14.98
C ILE A 107 5.17 1.94 -16.41
N LYS A 108 5.33 3.24 -16.74
CA LYS A 108 5.74 3.72 -18.07
C LYS A 108 6.98 2.99 -18.62
N LYS A 109 7.91 2.62 -17.75
CA LYS A 109 9.16 1.92 -18.13
C LYS A 109 9.00 0.41 -18.30
N ARG A 110 7.99 -0.21 -17.70
CA ARG A 110 7.91 -1.68 -17.55
C ARG A 110 6.66 -2.36 -18.10
N ALA A 111 5.57 -1.61 -18.29
CA ALA A 111 4.28 -2.11 -18.78
C ALA A 111 3.47 -0.93 -19.38
N PRO A 112 3.90 -0.37 -20.53
CA PRO A 112 3.23 0.77 -21.16
C PRO A 112 1.76 0.48 -21.50
N GLU A 113 1.43 -0.74 -21.92
CA GLU A 113 0.06 -1.17 -22.23
C GLU A 113 -0.86 -1.13 -20.99
N PHE A 114 -0.33 -1.45 -19.81
CA PHE A 114 -1.08 -1.35 -18.56
C PHE A 114 -1.31 0.12 -18.16
N LEU A 115 -0.38 1.03 -18.51
CA LEU A 115 -0.50 2.44 -18.19
C LEU A 115 -1.73 3.08 -18.87
N GLU A 116 -2.01 2.72 -20.12
CA GLU A 116 -3.18 3.25 -20.85
C GLU A 116 -4.50 2.84 -20.18
N GLN A 117 -4.59 1.59 -19.73
CA GLN A 117 -5.75 1.10 -18.99
C GLN A 117 -5.88 1.78 -17.64
N LEU A 118 -4.75 2.00 -16.96
CA LEU A 118 -4.70 2.63 -15.65
C LEU A 118 -5.14 4.10 -15.69
N GLN A 119 -4.76 4.84 -16.74
CA GLN A 119 -5.14 6.25 -16.91
C GLN A 119 -6.66 6.45 -17.07
N LYS A 120 -7.39 5.43 -17.53
CA LYS A 120 -8.85 5.43 -17.64
C LYS A 120 -9.55 5.14 -16.30
N LYS A 121 -8.82 4.68 -15.28
CA LYS A 121 -9.38 4.33 -13.97
C LYS A 121 -9.42 5.55 -13.06
N SER A 122 -10.50 5.66 -12.29
CA SER A 122 -10.59 6.65 -11.22
C SER A 122 -9.60 6.33 -10.10
N LEU A 123 -9.03 7.38 -9.49
CA LEU A 123 -8.16 7.25 -8.33
C LEU A 123 -8.92 6.65 -7.14
N ARG A 124 -8.50 5.46 -6.72
CA ARG A 124 -9.08 4.74 -5.58
C ARG A 124 -8.02 4.41 -4.54
N CYS A 125 -8.40 4.39 -3.27
CA CYS A 125 -7.55 3.94 -2.17
C CYS A 125 -7.87 2.48 -1.77
N ASN A 126 -6.90 1.81 -1.16
CA ASN A 126 -7.13 0.52 -0.51
C ASN A 126 -8.19 0.69 0.59
N SER A 127 -9.07 -0.31 0.76
CA SER A 127 -10.26 -0.23 1.61
C SER A 127 -9.98 0.03 3.09
N VAL A 128 -8.76 -0.19 3.58
CA VAL A 128 -8.35 0.22 4.94
C VAL A 128 -8.28 1.74 5.08
N PHE A 129 -8.01 2.47 4.00
CA PHE A 129 -7.89 3.91 4.01
C PHE A 129 -9.22 4.61 3.69
N PHE A 130 -9.30 5.87 4.07
CA PHE A 130 -10.31 6.80 3.58
C PHE A 130 -9.65 8.13 3.23
N VAL A 131 -10.10 8.76 2.14
CA VAL A 131 -9.48 9.97 1.62
C VAL A 131 -10.00 11.19 2.38
N ILE A 132 -9.09 12.04 2.83
CA ILE A 132 -9.36 13.37 3.38
C ILE A 132 -8.67 14.43 2.54
N ASP A 133 -9.13 15.67 2.61
CA ASP A 133 -8.41 16.78 2.00
C ASP A 133 -7.11 17.06 2.76
N GLY A 134 -6.05 17.42 2.02
CA GLY A 134 -4.75 17.73 2.59
C GLY A 134 -3.59 17.59 1.60
N ALA A 135 -2.45 18.15 1.99
CA ALA A 135 -1.19 18.08 1.25
C ALA A 135 -0.54 16.69 1.33
N VAL A 136 0.55 16.49 0.60
CA VAL A 136 1.36 15.25 0.66
C VAL A 136 1.78 14.96 2.10
N GLU A 137 1.77 13.69 2.48
CA GLU A 137 2.04 13.28 3.84
C GLU A 137 3.51 13.52 4.21
N LYS A 138 3.74 13.94 5.46
CA LYS A 138 5.05 14.41 5.94
C LYS A 138 6.17 13.37 5.84
N TRP A 139 5.81 12.09 5.66
CA TRP A 139 6.78 11.00 5.51
C TRP A 139 7.34 10.85 4.11
N GLU A 140 6.75 11.47 3.09
CA GLU A 140 7.33 11.51 1.73
C GLU A 140 8.50 12.51 1.66
N LYS A 141 9.35 12.53 2.71
CA LYS A 141 10.57 13.32 2.72
C LYS A 141 11.41 12.91 1.53
N GLU A 142 11.73 13.90 0.71
CA GLU A 142 12.65 13.84 -0.40
C GLU A 142 13.82 12.92 -0.06
N ARG A 143 13.97 11.82 -0.83
CA ARG A 143 15.34 11.43 -1.16
C ARG A 143 15.92 12.67 -1.83
N LYS A 144 16.66 13.50 -1.08
CA LYS A 144 17.69 14.31 -1.70
C LYS A 144 18.50 13.31 -2.51
N LEU A 145 18.32 13.32 -3.83
CA LEU A 145 19.34 12.78 -4.71
C LEU A 145 20.58 13.58 -4.33
N HIS A 146 21.48 12.98 -3.57
CA HIS A 146 22.86 13.43 -3.62
C HIS A 146 23.28 13.27 -5.08
N ARG A 147 23.55 14.43 -5.68
CA ARG A 147 24.16 14.59 -7.00
C ARG A 147 25.45 13.78 -7.07
#